data_AF-A0A2V7G6V0-F1
#
_entry.id   AF-A0A2V7G6V0-F1
#
_cell.length_a   1.000
_cell.length_b   1.000
_cell.length_c   1.000
_cell.angle_alpha   90.00
_cell.angle_beta   90.00
_cell.angle_gamma   90.00
#
_symmetry.space_group_name_H-M   'P 1'
#
loop_
_entity.id
_entity.type
_entity.pdbx_description
1 polymer ?
#
loop_
_entity_poly.entity_id
_entity_poly.type
_entity_poly.pdbx_seq_one_letter_code
_entity_poly.pdbx_strand_id
1 'polypeptide(L)'
;MEALLGPGAVLSDPDELLVYESDGLTLFRALADFVVFPTSAEQVAALVKLASREGMPFVARGAGTGLSGGCLPAEGGLVISLMRMNRVLEVDYDNQVAIVEPGLVNLHLSWAVGPRGFYYAPDPSSQQACTIGGNIATNSGGPHTLKYGVTTNHVLGLEVVLPDGEIYWLGGKTRDAQGYDLVGLFVGSEGTFGIATKIAVRILRKPQAVKTVLAVFGRMDDASEAVSAIIGRGLIPAAMEMIDQLTIEAVEDAFGCGYPRDAAAALLIELDGLAVGMEAQAERVIQ
;
A
#
# COMPACT_ATOMS: atom_id res chain seq x y z
N MET A 1 1.70 30.22 -2.01
CA MET A 1 1.03 28.92 -1.79
C MET A 1 -0.40 29.08 -1.30
N GLU A 2 -0.68 29.89 -0.27
CA GLU A 2 -2.05 30.10 0.22
C GLU A 2 -3.02 30.62 -0.87
N ALA A 3 -2.56 31.50 -1.76
CA ALA A 3 -3.38 31.96 -2.89
C ALA A 3 -3.80 30.81 -3.84
N LEU A 4 -3.04 29.71 -3.88
CA LEU A 4 -3.36 28.52 -4.70
C LEU A 4 -4.27 27.53 -3.96
N LEU A 5 -4.07 27.39 -2.65
CA LEU A 5 -4.68 26.32 -1.85
C LEU A 5 -5.86 26.78 -0.98
N GLY A 6 -5.95 28.08 -0.71
CA GLY A 6 -6.79 28.65 0.32
C GLY A 6 -6.09 28.74 1.68
N PRO A 7 -6.73 29.42 2.65
CA PRO A 7 -6.20 29.59 4.01
C PRO A 7 -6.14 28.24 4.76
N GLY A 8 -5.14 28.08 5.64
CA GLY A 8 -5.00 26.88 6.49
C GLY A 8 -4.57 25.61 5.76
N ALA A 9 -4.01 25.74 4.55
CA ALA A 9 -3.50 24.64 3.73
C ALA A 9 -1.98 24.65 3.57
N VAL A 10 -1.27 25.55 4.28
CA VAL A 10 0.17 25.69 4.29
C VAL A 10 0.64 25.74 5.75
N LEU A 11 1.56 24.86 6.13
CA LEU A 11 2.29 24.94 7.39
C LEU A 11 3.68 25.49 7.13
N SER A 12 4.12 26.37 8.01
CA SER A 12 5.47 26.94 8.03
C SER A 12 5.98 27.17 9.45
N ASP A 13 5.16 26.90 10.46
CA ASP A 13 5.59 26.96 11.87
C ASP A 13 6.54 25.78 12.13
N PRO A 14 7.77 26.02 12.62
CA PRO A 14 8.74 24.96 12.92
C PRO A 14 8.17 23.83 13.79
N ASP A 15 7.29 24.14 14.74
CA ASP A 15 6.72 23.14 15.65
C ASP A 15 5.73 22.22 14.92
N GLU A 16 4.98 22.75 13.95
CA GLU A 16 4.06 21.97 13.12
C GLU A 16 4.80 21.10 12.09
N LEU A 17 5.95 21.58 11.61
CA LEU A 17 6.77 20.89 10.62
C LEU A 17 7.45 19.63 11.18
N LEU A 18 7.69 19.56 12.50
CA LEU A 18 8.29 18.40 13.17
C LEU A 18 7.51 17.10 12.91
N VAL A 19 6.19 17.15 12.72
CA VAL A 19 5.35 15.97 12.44
C VAL A 19 5.70 15.33 11.09
N TYR A 20 6.36 16.06 10.21
CA TYR A 20 6.74 15.64 8.86
C TYR A 20 8.24 15.37 8.72
N GLU A 21 9.01 15.46 9.82
CA GLU A 21 10.48 15.38 9.78
C GLU A 21 11.02 14.00 9.37
N SER A 22 10.21 12.96 9.50
CA SER A 22 10.55 11.58 9.13
C SER A 22 9.32 10.83 8.62
N ASP A 23 9.55 9.70 7.95
CA ASP A 23 8.54 8.66 7.74
C ASP A 23 8.60 7.63 8.88
N GLY A 24 8.24 6.37 8.64
CA GLY A 24 8.39 5.31 9.63
C GLY A 24 9.85 4.97 9.95
N LEU A 25 10.81 5.35 9.10
CA LEU A 25 12.25 5.21 9.36
C LEU A 25 12.78 6.38 10.21
N THR A 26 12.38 6.39 11.48
CA THR A 26 12.63 7.50 12.43
C THR A 26 14.11 7.79 12.75
N LEU A 27 15.04 6.97 12.25
CA LEU A 27 16.49 7.18 12.32
C LEU A 27 16.96 8.36 11.46
N PHE A 28 16.25 8.67 10.37
CA PHE A 28 16.59 9.78 9.48
C PHE A 28 15.55 10.89 9.62
N ARG A 29 16.02 12.13 9.73
CA ARG A 29 15.17 13.30 9.94
C ARG A 29 15.67 14.48 9.12
N ALA A 30 14.74 15.20 8.52
CA ALA A 30 14.99 16.44 7.80
C ALA A 30 13.73 17.30 7.87
N LEU A 31 13.89 18.62 8.02
CA LEU A 31 12.77 19.55 8.06
C LEU A 31 12.49 20.10 6.66
N ALA A 32 11.21 20.15 6.30
CA ALA A 32 10.76 20.91 5.14
C ALA A 32 10.73 22.42 5.47
N ASP A 33 10.75 23.27 4.46
CA ASP A 33 10.44 24.70 4.61
C ASP A 33 8.93 24.92 4.73
N PHE A 34 8.15 24.10 4.00
CA PHE A 34 6.70 24.18 3.98
C PHE A 34 6.07 22.79 3.83
N VAL A 35 4.92 22.59 4.48
CA VAL A 35 4.03 21.45 4.22
C VAL A 35 2.72 21.97 3.67
N VAL A 36 2.24 21.41 2.56
CA VAL A 36 1.02 21.85 1.89
C VAL A 36 0.02 20.74 1.71
N PHE A 37 -1.27 21.09 1.72
CA PHE A 37 -2.38 20.13 1.65
C PHE A 37 -3.34 20.44 0.50
N PRO A 38 -2.98 20.12 -0.76
CA PRO A 38 -3.89 20.26 -1.88
C PRO A 38 -5.11 19.33 -1.74
N THR A 39 -6.19 19.72 -2.39
CA THR A 39 -7.47 18.99 -2.44
C THR A 39 -7.90 18.65 -3.87
N SER A 40 -7.10 19.01 -4.87
CA SER A 40 -7.36 18.71 -6.28
C SER A 40 -6.07 18.55 -7.08
N ALA A 41 -6.17 17.92 -8.25
CA ALA A 41 -5.04 17.73 -9.16
C ALA A 41 -4.49 19.06 -9.69
N GLU A 42 -5.36 20.05 -9.91
CA GLU A 42 -4.99 21.39 -10.37
C GLU A 42 -4.16 22.12 -9.32
N GLN A 43 -4.49 21.95 -8.03
CA GLN A 43 -3.68 22.49 -6.93
C GLN A 43 -2.31 21.83 -6.86
N VAL A 44 -2.22 20.51 -7.03
CA VAL A 44 -0.95 19.78 -7.10
C VAL A 44 -0.12 20.29 -8.28
N ALA A 45 -0.70 20.40 -9.48
CA ALA A 45 -0.05 20.93 -10.67
C ALA A 45 0.46 22.37 -10.49
N ALA A 46 -0.34 23.24 -9.88
CA ALA A 46 0.06 24.61 -9.58
C ALA A 46 1.23 24.68 -8.58
N LEU A 47 1.26 23.78 -7.58
CA LEU A 47 2.37 23.67 -6.63
C LEU A 47 3.66 23.17 -7.29
N VAL A 48 3.57 22.14 -8.14
CA VAL A 48 4.74 21.63 -8.89
C VAL A 48 5.31 22.71 -9.82
N LYS A 49 4.44 23.43 -10.56
CA LYS A 49 4.85 24.57 -11.40
C LYS A 49 5.50 25.69 -10.59
N LEU A 50 4.95 25.99 -9.40
CA LEU A 50 5.54 26.97 -8.48
C LEU A 50 6.92 26.52 -7.99
N ALA A 51 7.03 25.28 -7.48
CA ALA A 51 8.28 24.73 -6.97
C ALA A 51 9.38 24.74 -8.03
N SER A 52 9.06 24.31 -9.26
CA SER A 52 9.97 24.34 -10.41
C SER A 52 10.43 25.77 -10.74
N ARG A 53 9.51 26.74 -10.78
CA ARG A 53 9.83 28.15 -11.06
C ARG A 53 10.77 28.76 -10.01
N GLU A 54 10.57 28.42 -8.74
CA GLU A 54 11.36 28.95 -7.62
C GLU A 54 12.64 28.14 -7.36
N GLY A 55 12.87 27.03 -8.10
CA GLY A 55 13.99 26.12 -7.83
C GLY A 55 13.90 25.43 -6.48
N MET A 56 12.68 25.26 -5.95
CA MET A 56 12.42 24.65 -4.64
C MET A 56 12.20 23.15 -4.82
N PRO A 57 12.97 22.27 -4.15
CA PRO A 57 12.74 20.83 -4.18
C PRO A 57 11.38 20.51 -3.55
N PHE A 58 10.75 19.43 -4.00
CA PHE A 58 9.50 18.97 -3.42
C PHE A 58 9.48 17.46 -3.27
N VAL A 59 8.68 16.98 -2.33
CA VAL A 59 8.40 15.55 -2.10
C VAL A 59 6.91 15.34 -1.90
N ALA A 60 6.35 14.35 -2.59
CA ALA A 60 4.96 13.94 -2.36
C ALA A 60 4.89 13.03 -1.13
N ARG A 61 3.87 13.22 -0.30
CA ARG A 61 3.70 12.45 0.94
C ARG A 61 2.26 12.00 1.13
N GLY A 62 2.09 10.70 1.38
CA GLY A 62 0.84 10.13 1.91
C GLY A 62 0.79 10.25 3.44
N ALA A 63 0.56 9.13 4.13
CA ALA A 63 0.56 9.09 5.58
C ALA A 63 1.97 9.07 6.21
N GLY A 64 3.03 8.83 5.43
CA GLY A 64 4.41 8.79 5.94
C GLY A 64 4.74 7.50 6.70
N THR A 65 4.12 6.38 6.34
CA THR A 65 4.39 5.05 6.93
C THR A 65 5.53 4.30 6.25
N GLY A 66 6.22 4.91 5.28
CA GLY A 66 7.33 4.30 4.56
C GLY A 66 8.51 3.99 5.49
N LEU A 67 9.36 3.04 5.12
CA LEU A 67 10.52 2.61 5.91
C LEU A 67 11.84 2.78 5.17
N SER A 68 11.85 3.57 4.09
CA SER A 68 13.01 3.81 3.22
C SER A 68 13.51 5.26 3.24
N GLY A 69 12.78 6.18 3.87
CA GLY A 69 13.04 7.62 3.76
C GLY A 69 12.50 8.24 2.47
N GLY A 70 11.65 7.52 1.71
CA GLY A 70 11.17 7.96 0.40
C GLY A 70 10.33 9.24 0.40
N CYS A 71 9.76 9.65 1.54
CA CYS A 71 9.07 10.93 1.69
C CYS A 71 9.79 11.92 2.64
N LEU A 72 11.10 11.74 2.84
CA LEU A 72 11.94 12.64 3.63
C LEU A 72 12.27 13.91 2.82
N PRO A 73 12.06 15.12 3.35
CA PRO A 73 12.46 16.36 2.69
C PRO A 73 13.97 16.61 2.89
N ALA A 74 14.82 15.76 2.33
CA ALA A 74 16.26 15.74 2.58
C ALA A 74 16.99 17.06 2.25
N GLU A 75 16.47 17.80 1.25
CA GLU A 75 16.99 19.12 0.83
C GLU A 75 16.10 20.27 1.32
N GLY A 76 15.20 20.03 2.28
CA GLY A 76 14.18 20.99 2.68
C GLY A 76 13.08 21.13 1.65
N GLY A 77 12.63 22.36 1.40
CA GLY A 77 11.64 22.68 0.38
C GLY A 77 10.22 22.29 0.77
N LEU A 78 9.50 21.71 -0.18
CA LEU A 78 8.05 21.54 -0.10
C LEU A 78 7.63 20.08 0.10
N VAL A 79 6.96 19.78 1.21
CA VAL A 79 6.23 18.52 1.37
C VAL A 79 4.80 18.71 0.87
N ILE A 80 4.43 18.00 -0.20
CA ILE A 80 3.07 17.99 -0.76
C ILE A 80 2.31 16.81 -0.15
N SER A 81 1.53 17.08 0.89
CA SER A 81 0.72 16.07 1.58
C SER A 81 -0.61 15.83 0.87
N LEU A 82 -0.80 14.60 0.38
CA LEU A 82 -1.98 14.19 -0.38
C LEU A 82 -3.14 13.75 0.52
N MET A 83 -2.98 13.80 1.85
CA MET A 83 -3.94 13.28 2.84
C MET A 83 -5.34 13.92 2.78
N ARG A 84 -5.46 15.13 2.22
CA ARG A 84 -6.77 15.79 2.03
C ARG A 84 -7.48 15.37 0.74
N MET A 85 -6.82 14.65 -0.15
CA MET A 85 -7.42 14.02 -1.34
C MET A 85 -7.75 12.56 -0.98
N ASN A 86 -8.82 12.32 -0.24
CA ASN A 86 -9.11 11.03 0.41
C ASN A 86 -10.48 10.43 0.09
N ARG A 87 -11.07 10.77 -1.06
CA ARG A 87 -12.40 10.30 -1.46
C ARG A 87 -12.34 9.07 -2.35
N VAL A 88 -13.36 8.21 -2.22
CA VAL A 88 -13.76 7.27 -3.28
C VAL A 88 -14.62 8.05 -4.27
N LEU A 89 -14.16 8.19 -5.51
CA LEU A 89 -14.79 9.01 -6.55
C LEU A 89 -15.83 8.22 -7.35
N GLU A 90 -15.55 6.94 -7.62
CA GLU A 90 -16.41 6.06 -8.41
C GLU A 90 -16.25 4.62 -7.95
N VAL A 91 -17.34 3.83 -7.98
CA VAL A 91 -17.29 2.37 -7.84
C VAL A 91 -18.20 1.72 -8.89
N ASP A 92 -17.59 0.92 -9.76
CA ASP A 92 -18.25 0.08 -10.75
C ASP A 92 -18.12 -1.39 -10.32
N TYR A 93 -19.19 -1.91 -9.72
CA TYR A 93 -19.23 -3.27 -9.20
C TYR A 93 -19.29 -4.35 -10.28
N ASP A 94 -19.84 -4.02 -11.45
CA ASP A 94 -19.98 -4.98 -12.55
C ASP A 94 -18.63 -5.20 -13.21
N ASN A 95 -17.86 -4.13 -13.40
CA ASN A 95 -16.50 -4.20 -13.93
C ASN A 95 -15.43 -4.40 -12.84
N GLN A 96 -15.81 -4.35 -11.56
CA GLN A 96 -14.92 -4.53 -10.39
C GLN A 96 -13.81 -3.49 -10.34
N VAL A 97 -14.16 -2.22 -10.56
CA VAL A 97 -13.24 -1.08 -10.58
C VAL A 97 -13.71 -0.01 -9.58
N ALA A 98 -12.75 0.65 -8.92
CA ALA A 98 -13.00 1.88 -8.19
C ALA A 98 -12.03 2.98 -8.64
N ILE A 99 -12.48 4.23 -8.68
CA ILE A 99 -11.59 5.40 -8.81
C ILE A 99 -11.50 6.06 -7.44
N VAL A 100 -10.28 6.28 -6.97
CA VAL A 100 -10.00 6.84 -5.63
C VAL A 100 -8.96 7.94 -5.70
N GLU A 101 -8.97 8.82 -4.71
CA GLU A 101 -7.93 9.82 -4.50
C GLU A 101 -6.73 9.23 -3.71
N PRO A 102 -5.50 9.74 -3.91
CA PRO A 102 -4.25 9.15 -3.39
C PRO A 102 -4.09 9.17 -1.87
N GLY A 103 -4.78 10.07 -1.18
CA GLY A 103 -4.80 10.19 0.27
C GLY A 103 -5.81 9.26 0.95
N LEU A 104 -6.58 8.47 0.20
CA LEU A 104 -7.48 7.49 0.79
C LEU A 104 -6.64 6.42 1.51
N VAL A 105 -6.92 6.21 2.80
CA VAL A 105 -6.32 5.11 3.59
C VAL A 105 -6.70 3.78 2.94
N ASN A 106 -5.72 2.89 2.75
CA ASN A 106 -5.86 1.64 2.01
C ASN A 106 -7.09 0.84 2.47
N LEU A 107 -7.19 0.55 3.77
CA LEU A 107 -8.27 -0.27 4.32
C LEU A 107 -9.66 0.37 4.17
N HIS A 108 -9.74 1.71 4.08
CA HIS A 108 -11.02 2.41 3.92
C HIS A 108 -11.70 2.06 2.60
N LEU A 109 -10.95 1.71 1.55
CA LEU A 109 -11.55 1.26 0.29
C LEU A 109 -12.30 -0.07 0.50
N SER A 110 -11.68 -1.03 1.18
CA SER A 110 -12.31 -2.32 1.52
C SER A 110 -13.57 -2.14 2.39
N TRP A 111 -13.58 -1.16 3.29
CA TRP A 111 -14.79 -0.80 4.05
C TRP A 111 -15.88 -0.18 3.16
N ALA A 112 -15.51 0.70 2.23
CA ALA A 112 -16.46 1.35 1.34
C ALA A 112 -17.17 0.37 0.40
N VAL A 113 -16.43 -0.61 -0.16
CA VAL A 113 -17.00 -1.62 -1.09
C VAL A 113 -17.50 -2.89 -0.39
N GLY A 114 -17.12 -3.08 0.87
CA GLY A 114 -17.44 -4.22 1.72
C GLY A 114 -18.92 -4.59 1.83
N PRO A 115 -19.85 -3.64 1.97
CA PRO A 115 -21.29 -3.92 2.06
C PRO A 115 -21.87 -4.64 0.83
N ARG A 116 -21.20 -4.58 -0.34
CA ARG A 116 -21.60 -5.32 -1.54
C ARG A 116 -20.79 -6.60 -1.79
N GLY A 117 -20.02 -7.03 -0.79
CA GLY A 117 -19.23 -8.27 -0.87
C GLY A 117 -17.91 -8.14 -1.63
N PHE A 118 -17.36 -6.93 -1.75
CA PHE A 118 -16.07 -6.68 -2.38
C PHE A 118 -15.00 -6.22 -1.38
N TYR A 119 -13.74 -6.21 -1.79
CA TYR A 119 -12.60 -5.66 -1.04
C TYR A 119 -11.47 -5.22 -2.00
N TYR A 120 -10.55 -4.40 -1.52
CA TYR A 120 -9.28 -4.08 -2.19
C TYR A 120 -8.19 -4.99 -1.64
N ALA A 121 -7.44 -5.65 -2.53
CA ALA A 121 -6.61 -6.80 -2.15
C ALA A 121 -5.24 -6.47 -1.57
N PRO A 122 -4.48 -5.47 -2.09
CA PRO A 122 -3.21 -5.09 -1.48
C PRO A 122 -3.40 -4.70 -0.01
N ASP A 123 -2.74 -5.45 0.87
CA ASP A 123 -2.93 -5.42 2.31
C ASP A 123 -1.60 -5.21 3.08
N PRO A 124 -0.86 -4.11 2.85
CA PRO A 124 0.37 -3.86 3.59
C PRO A 124 0.13 -3.93 5.11
N SER A 125 1.13 -4.29 5.91
CA SER A 125 0.98 -4.36 7.37
C SER A 125 0.50 -3.04 7.98
N SER A 126 0.77 -1.91 7.31
CA SER A 126 0.30 -0.58 7.68
C SER A 126 -1.04 -0.17 7.05
N GLN A 127 -1.84 -1.08 6.47
CA GLN A 127 -3.07 -0.77 5.70
C GLN A 127 -4.11 0.08 6.45
N GLN A 128 -4.08 0.07 7.78
CA GLN A 128 -4.93 0.92 8.63
C GLN A 128 -4.50 2.40 8.63
N ALA A 129 -3.31 2.71 8.12
CA ALA A 129 -2.72 4.05 8.12
C ALA A 129 -2.17 4.48 6.75
N CYS A 130 -1.53 3.59 6.00
CA CYS A 130 -0.97 3.93 4.69
C CYS A 130 -2.06 4.31 3.68
N THR A 131 -1.72 5.18 2.73
CA THR A 131 -2.64 5.62 1.70
C THR A 131 -2.37 4.92 0.37
N ILE A 132 -3.40 4.84 -0.47
CA ILE A 132 -3.31 4.16 -1.77
C ILE A 132 -2.24 4.84 -2.66
N GLY A 133 -2.10 6.16 -2.62
CA GLY A 133 -1.04 6.88 -3.33
C GLY A 133 0.37 6.45 -2.88
N GLY A 134 0.58 6.30 -1.56
CA GLY A 134 1.82 5.76 -1.02
C GLY A 134 2.06 4.31 -1.42
N ASN A 135 1.01 3.50 -1.48
CA ASN A 135 1.12 2.11 -1.93
C ASN A 135 1.56 2.00 -3.38
N ILE A 136 1.06 2.89 -4.24
CA ILE A 136 1.47 2.97 -5.65
C ILE A 136 2.90 3.43 -5.77
N ALA A 137 3.28 4.50 -5.06
CA ALA A 137 4.63 5.02 -5.10
C ALA A 137 5.65 3.94 -4.72
N THR A 138 5.32 3.05 -3.79
CA THR A 138 6.24 2.02 -3.28
C THR A 138 6.01 0.61 -3.84
N ASN A 139 5.04 0.44 -4.76
CA ASN A 139 4.54 -0.87 -5.19
C ASN A 139 4.30 -1.84 -4.01
N SER A 140 3.57 -1.38 -2.99
CA SER A 140 3.44 -2.12 -1.73
C SER A 140 2.87 -3.53 -1.94
N GLY A 141 3.43 -4.49 -1.22
CA GLY A 141 2.86 -5.83 -1.04
C GLY A 141 2.14 -5.97 0.30
N GLY A 142 2.08 -7.20 0.80
CA GLY A 142 1.42 -7.60 2.03
C GLY A 142 1.33 -9.12 2.12
N PRO A 143 0.82 -9.68 3.24
CA PRO A 143 0.70 -11.12 3.42
C PRO A 143 -0.02 -11.85 2.27
N HIS A 144 -1.01 -11.19 1.66
CA HIS A 144 -1.82 -11.78 0.59
C HIS A 144 -1.19 -11.70 -0.82
N THR A 145 0.04 -11.18 -0.92
CA THR A 145 0.75 -11.02 -2.21
C THR A 145 0.99 -12.35 -2.91
N LEU A 146 1.19 -13.44 -2.18
CA LEU A 146 1.45 -14.76 -2.75
C LEU A 146 0.36 -15.18 -3.75
N LYS A 147 -0.90 -14.95 -3.40
CA LYS A 147 -2.05 -15.31 -4.25
C LYS A 147 -2.55 -14.16 -5.11
N TYR A 148 -2.52 -12.93 -4.60
CA TYR A 148 -3.17 -11.78 -5.23
C TYR A 148 -2.20 -10.82 -5.92
N GLY A 149 -0.90 -10.98 -5.75
CA GLY A 149 0.11 -10.05 -6.25
C GLY A 149 0.20 -8.77 -5.42
N VAL A 150 1.10 -7.88 -5.84
CA VAL A 150 1.36 -6.58 -5.18
C VAL A 150 0.53 -5.46 -5.81
N THR A 151 0.68 -4.23 -5.33
CA THR A 151 -0.06 -3.05 -5.81
C THR A 151 -0.12 -2.94 -7.34
N THR A 152 0.97 -3.18 -8.06
CA THR A 152 0.99 -3.12 -9.54
C THR A 152 -0.03 -4.05 -10.21
N ASN A 153 -0.41 -5.16 -9.59
CA ASN A 153 -1.39 -6.10 -10.14
C ASN A 153 -2.84 -5.62 -9.99
N HIS A 154 -3.07 -4.55 -9.21
CA HIS A 154 -4.39 -4.02 -8.89
C HIS A 154 -4.61 -2.58 -9.35
N VAL A 155 -3.59 -1.91 -9.89
CA VAL A 155 -3.72 -0.57 -10.46
C VAL A 155 -3.97 -0.70 -11.96
N LEU A 156 -5.05 -0.09 -12.44
CA LEU A 156 -5.48 -0.14 -13.84
C LEU A 156 -5.14 1.17 -14.59
N GLY A 157 -5.08 2.28 -13.86
CA GLY A 157 -4.79 3.58 -14.43
C GLY A 157 -4.61 4.66 -13.36
N LEU A 158 -3.98 5.77 -13.76
CA LEU A 158 -3.56 6.85 -12.89
C LEU A 158 -3.75 8.20 -13.59
N GLU A 159 -4.37 9.16 -12.91
CA GLU A 159 -4.16 10.57 -13.22
C GLU A 159 -2.88 11.01 -12.51
N VAL A 160 -1.92 11.57 -13.25
CA VAL A 160 -0.62 11.98 -12.72
C VAL A 160 -0.33 13.43 -13.08
N VAL A 161 0.28 14.14 -12.15
CA VAL A 161 0.90 15.45 -12.36
C VAL A 161 2.39 15.23 -12.61
N LEU A 162 2.86 15.61 -13.80
CA LEU A 162 4.26 15.50 -14.20
C LEU A 162 5.12 16.66 -13.64
N PRO A 163 6.46 16.59 -13.71
CA PRO A 163 7.34 17.63 -13.18
C PRO A 163 7.19 19.02 -13.84
N ASP A 164 6.65 19.09 -15.05
CA ASP A 164 6.26 20.35 -15.72
C ASP A 164 4.88 20.86 -15.30
N GLY A 165 4.17 20.09 -14.46
CA GLY A 165 2.82 20.31 -13.97
C GLY A 165 1.72 20.08 -14.99
N GLU A 166 1.99 19.37 -16.08
CA GLU A 166 0.95 18.82 -16.94
C GLU A 166 0.25 17.63 -16.27
N ILE A 167 -1.04 17.48 -16.54
CA ILE A 167 -1.88 16.42 -15.98
C ILE A 167 -2.18 15.41 -17.08
N TYR A 168 -1.79 14.16 -16.86
CA TYR A 168 -2.00 13.08 -17.81
C TYR A 168 -2.72 11.90 -17.18
N TRP A 169 -3.49 11.18 -17.99
CA TRP A 169 -4.08 9.91 -17.61
C TRP A 169 -3.26 8.76 -18.23
N LEU A 170 -2.70 7.90 -17.38
CA LEU A 170 -2.02 6.67 -17.76
C LEU A 170 -2.97 5.49 -17.58
N GLY A 171 -3.00 4.57 -18.54
CA GLY A 171 -3.90 3.41 -18.49
C GLY A 171 -5.38 3.78 -18.51
N GLY A 172 -6.20 3.07 -17.74
CA GLY A 172 -7.65 3.25 -17.78
C GLY A 172 -8.40 2.39 -16.78
N LYS A 173 -9.65 2.04 -17.10
CA LYS A 173 -10.45 1.08 -16.33
C LYS A 173 -10.33 -0.35 -16.85
N THR A 174 -9.60 -0.54 -17.95
CA THR A 174 -9.40 -1.83 -18.61
C THR A 174 -8.13 -2.50 -18.10
N ARG A 175 -8.15 -3.84 -18.02
CA ARG A 175 -7.03 -4.63 -17.48
C ARG A 175 -5.86 -4.74 -18.46
N ASP A 176 -6.16 -4.80 -19.75
CA ASP A 176 -5.16 -4.85 -20.82
C ASP A 176 -5.35 -3.65 -21.74
N ALA A 177 -4.52 -2.63 -21.57
CA ALA A 177 -4.49 -1.46 -22.45
C ALA A 177 -3.54 -1.71 -23.63
N GLN A 178 -3.86 -1.16 -24.80
CA GLN A 178 -2.98 -1.23 -25.96
C GLN A 178 -1.79 -0.27 -25.79
N GLY A 179 -0.57 -0.74 -26.11
CA GLY A 179 0.64 0.08 -26.11
C GLY A 179 1.60 -0.28 -24.98
N TYR A 180 2.41 0.69 -24.55
CA TYR A 180 3.36 0.50 -23.45
C TYR A 180 2.65 0.53 -22.10
N ASP A 181 3.10 -0.31 -21.17
CA ASP A 181 2.62 -0.31 -19.79
C ASP A 181 3.25 0.84 -18.98
N LEU A 182 2.75 2.06 -19.22
CA LEU A 182 3.18 3.25 -18.47
C LEU A 182 2.66 3.24 -17.03
N VAL A 183 1.62 2.47 -16.73
CA VAL A 183 1.12 2.29 -15.36
C VAL A 183 2.13 1.47 -14.56
N GLY A 184 2.56 0.33 -15.09
CA GLY A 184 3.59 -0.51 -14.47
C GLY A 184 4.95 0.20 -14.34
N LEU A 185 5.28 1.13 -15.25
CA LEU A 185 6.46 1.99 -15.08
C LEU A 185 6.32 2.99 -13.93
N PHE A 186 5.12 3.54 -13.72
CA PHE A 186 4.88 4.56 -12.70
C PHE A 186 4.74 3.96 -11.29
N VAL A 187 4.11 2.79 -11.16
CA VAL A 187 3.98 2.08 -9.88
C VAL A 187 5.36 1.64 -9.40
N GLY A 188 5.74 2.02 -8.18
CA GLY A 188 7.07 1.79 -7.62
C GLY A 188 8.09 2.90 -7.91
N SER A 189 7.68 4.00 -8.57
CA SER A 189 8.56 5.14 -8.85
C SER A 189 8.93 6.01 -7.64
N GLU A 190 8.39 5.72 -6.46
CA GLU A 190 8.60 6.50 -5.23
C GLU A 190 8.32 8.01 -5.39
N GLY A 191 7.44 8.38 -6.34
CA GLY A 191 7.09 9.77 -6.64
C GLY A 191 8.10 10.51 -7.53
N THR A 192 9.14 9.85 -8.04
CA THR A 192 10.20 10.49 -8.84
C THR A 192 9.80 10.80 -10.27
N PHE A 193 8.74 10.16 -10.79
CA PHE A 193 8.22 10.42 -12.14
C PHE A 193 7.06 11.42 -12.17
N GLY A 194 6.46 11.70 -11.01
CA GLY A 194 5.30 12.57 -10.88
C GLY A 194 4.44 12.20 -9.67
N ILE A 195 3.30 12.87 -9.53
CA ILE A 195 2.39 12.72 -8.39
C ILE A 195 1.04 12.19 -8.87
N ALA A 196 0.64 11.00 -8.42
CA ALA A 196 -0.69 10.48 -8.72
C ALA A 196 -1.79 11.24 -7.96
N THR A 197 -2.84 11.67 -8.65
CA THR A 197 -3.96 12.47 -8.11
C THR A 197 -5.30 11.77 -8.18
N LYS A 198 -5.46 10.78 -9.06
CA LYS A 198 -6.57 9.82 -9.08
C LYS A 198 -6.07 8.46 -9.52
N ILE A 199 -6.68 7.41 -9.00
CA ILE A 199 -6.20 6.04 -9.18
C ILE A 199 -7.39 5.15 -9.51
N ALA A 200 -7.37 4.51 -10.67
CA ALA A 200 -8.28 3.42 -10.99
C ALA A 200 -7.68 2.10 -10.46
N VAL A 201 -8.37 1.49 -9.49
CA VAL A 201 -7.97 0.22 -8.88
C VAL A 201 -8.99 -0.87 -9.14
N ARG A 202 -8.52 -2.11 -9.18
CA ARG A 202 -9.35 -3.31 -9.17
C ARG A 202 -9.81 -3.62 -7.75
N ILE A 203 -11.10 -3.93 -7.60
CA ILE A 203 -11.66 -4.54 -6.38
C ILE A 203 -11.98 -6.01 -6.65
N LEU A 204 -11.94 -6.85 -5.62
CA LEU A 204 -12.18 -8.29 -5.71
C LEU A 204 -13.42 -8.67 -4.92
N ARG A 205 -14.08 -9.77 -5.29
CA ARG A 205 -15.11 -10.37 -4.42
C ARG A 205 -14.46 -10.99 -3.21
N LYS A 206 -15.06 -10.79 -2.04
CA LYS A 206 -14.65 -11.47 -0.81
C LYS A 206 -14.72 -12.99 -1.00
N PRO A 207 -13.73 -13.75 -0.50
CA PRO A 207 -13.80 -15.21 -0.49
C PRO A 207 -15.03 -15.68 0.33
N GLN A 208 -15.58 -16.83 -0.02
CA GLN A 208 -16.72 -17.42 0.69
C GLN A 208 -16.30 -18.08 2.01
N ALA A 209 -15.05 -18.54 2.08
CA ALA A 209 -14.45 -19.12 3.28
C ALA A 209 -12.97 -18.76 3.36
N VAL A 210 -12.49 -18.65 4.60
CA VAL A 210 -11.08 -18.50 4.97
C VAL A 210 -10.78 -19.55 6.03
N LYS A 211 -9.64 -20.22 5.94
CA LYS A 211 -9.16 -21.17 6.95
C LYS A 211 -7.67 -20.99 7.17
N THR A 212 -7.28 -20.86 8.42
CA THR A 212 -5.89 -20.70 8.82
C THR A 212 -5.38 -21.99 9.46
N VAL A 213 -4.18 -22.41 9.09
CA VAL A 213 -3.46 -23.55 9.66
C VAL A 213 -2.18 -23.01 10.31
N LEU A 214 -1.96 -23.37 11.57
CA LEU A 214 -0.70 -23.14 12.27
C LEU A 214 0.09 -24.45 12.29
N ALA A 215 1.23 -24.49 11.61
CA ALA A 215 2.14 -25.63 11.61
C ALA A 215 3.39 -25.28 12.42
N VAL A 216 3.75 -26.14 13.37
CA VAL A 216 4.86 -25.92 14.32
C VAL A 216 5.95 -26.94 14.06
N PHE A 217 7.20 -26.49 13.98
CA PHE A 217 8.34 -27.32 13.58
C PHE A 217 9.45 -27.28 14.63
N GLY A 218 10.07 -28.44 14.87
CA GLY A 218 11.25 -28.57 15.74
C GLY A 218 12.55 -28.16 15.05
N ARG A 219 12.52 -27.89 13.74
CA ARG A 219 13.66 -27.41 12.94
C ARG A 219 13.19 -26.40 11.90
N MET A 220 13.99 -25.37 11.65
CA MET A 220 13.73 -24.36 10.61
C MET A 220 13.70 -24.95 9.20
N ASP A 221 14.59 -25.91 8.91
CA ASP A 221 14.65 -26.57 7.61
C ASP A 221 13.33 -27.28 7.26
N ASP A 222 12.71 -27.94 8.24
CA ASP A 222 11.46 -28.68 8.04
C ASP A 222 10.30 -27.73 7.66
N ALA A 223 10.26 -26.53 8.25
CA ALA A 223 9.29 -25.50 7.89
C ALA A 223 9.52 -24.98 6.45
N SER A 224 10.77 -24.84 6.05
CA SER A 224 11.15 -24.40 4.70
C SER A 224 10.83 -25.44 3.63
N GLU A 225 11.06 -26.72 3.94
CA GLU A 225 10.68 -27.84 3.07
C GLU A 225 9.15 -27.96 2.96
N ALA A 226 8.40 -27.72 4.04
CA ALA A 226 6.94 -27.70 4.01
C ALA A 226 6.39 -26.62 3.06
N VAL A 227 6.94 -25.39 3.12
CA VAL A 227 6.64 -24.32 2.17
C VAL A 227 6.84 -24.79 0.73
N SER A 228 8.02 -25.35 0.44
CA SER A 228 8.36 -25.83 -0.91
C SER A 228 7.45 -26.97 -1.37
N ALA A 229 7.10 -27.91 -0.49
CA ALA A 229 6.22 -29.03 -0.79
C ALA A 229 4.78 -28.58 -1.07
N ILE A 230 4.25 -27.63 -0.29
CA ILE A 230 2.89 -27.08 -0.48
C ILE A 230 2.78 -26.42 -1.86
N ILE A 231 3.72 -25.52 -2.19
CA ILE A 231 3.75 -24.84 -3.50
C ILE A 231 3.99 -25.85 -4.62
N GLY A 232 4.92 -26.80 -4.45
CA GLY A 232 5.23 -27.85 -5.42
C GLY A 232 4.05 -28.77 -5.74
N ARG A 233 3.09 -28.94 -4.82
CA ARG A 233 1.83 -29.66 -5.03
C ARG A 233 0.75 -28.82 -5.74
N GLY A 234 1.08 -27.60 -6.14
CA GLY A 234 0.17 -26.67 -6.82
C GLY A 234 -0.87 -26.05 -5.88
N LEU A 235 -0.64 -26.06 -4.57
CA LEU A 235 -1.46 -25.32 -3.61
C LEU A 235 -0.89 -23.91 -3.50
N ILE A 236 -1.73 -22.89 -3.69
CA ILE A 236 -1.35 -21.49 -3.53
C ILE A 236 -2.16 -20.92 -2.38
N PRO A 237 -1.61 -20.92 -1.15
CA PRO A 237 -2.21 -20.25 -0.01
C PRO A 237 -2.45 -18.76 -0.29
N ALA A 238 -3.46 -18.20 0.36
CA ALA A 238 -3.73 -16.77 0.37
C ALA A 238 -2.56 -16.01 1.01
N ALA A 239 -2.09 -16.50 2.16
CA ALA A 239 -0.90 -16.04 2.86
C ALA A 239 -0.11 -17.23 3.42
N MET A 240 1.20 -17.07 3.57
CA MET A 240 2.08 -18.08 4.15
C MET A 240 3.28 -17.41 4.81
N GLU A 241 3.20 -17.23 6.13
CA GLU A 241 4.16 -16.46 6.93
C GLU A 241 4.92 -17.36 7.90
N MET A 242 6.25 -17.23 7.92
CA MET A 242 7.13 -18.01 8.79
C MET A 242 7.70 -17.14 9.90
N ILE A 243 7.68 -17.67 11.12
CA ILE A 243 8.20 -17.00 12.32
C ILE A 243 9.23 -17.93 12.96
N ASP A 244 10.43 -17.42 13.23
CA ASP A 244 11.50 -18.16 13.90
C ASP A 244 11.35 -18.14 15.43
N GLN A 245 12.12 -18.97 16.13
CA GLN A 245 12.06 -19.08 17.58
C GLN A 245 12.31 -17.75 18.30
N LEU A 246 13.28 -16.96 17.84
CA LEU A 246 13.61 -15.67 18.45
C LEU A 246 12.42 -14.71 18.37
N THR A 247 11.76 -14.65 17.21
CA THR A 247 10.58 -13.82 17.03
C THR A 247 9.40 -14.36 17.83
N ILE A 248 9.21 -15.69 17.90
CA ILE A 248 8.20 -16.33 18.77
C ILE A 248 8.39 -15.90 20.23
N GLU A 249 9.60 -16.02 20.78
CA GLU A 249 9.89 -15.60 22.15
C GLU A 249 9.58 -14.12 22.37
N ALA A 250 10.00 -13.26 21.44
CA ALA A 250 9.77 -11.83 21.54
C ALA A 250 8.28 -11.45 21.51
N VAL A 251 7.48 -12.04 20.62
CA VAL A 251 6.04 -11.75 20.54
C VAL A 251 5.27 -12.35 21.71
N GLU A 252 5.69 -13.51 22.24
CA GLU A 252 5.12 -14.08 23.45
C GLU A 252 5.40 -13.21 24.68
N ASP A 253 6.63 -12.70 24.83
CA ASP A 253 6.99 -11.83 25.95
C ASP A 253 6.27 -10.47 25.89
N ALA A 254 6.07 -9.93 24.68
CA ALA A 254 5.41 -8.64 24.49
C ALA A 254 3.87 -8.72 24.54
N PHE A 255 3.27 -9.78 24.00
CA PHE A 255 1.84 -9.84 23.72
C PHE A 255 1.13 -11.13 24.15
N GLY A 256 1.86 -12.22 24.44
CA GLY A 256 1.28 -13.51 24.84
C GLY A 256 0.36 -14.13 23.78
N CYS A 257 0.85 -14.28 22.55
CA CYS A 257 0.07 -14.74 21.40
C CYS A 257 -0.30 -16.24 21.45
N GLY A 258 0.32 -17.04 22.33
CA GLY A 258 0.05 -18.46 22.50
C GLY A 258 0.90 -19.40 21.62
N TYR A 259 1.99 -18.93 21.03
CA TYR A 259 2.92 -19.78 20.28
C TYR A 259 3.76 -20.68 21.22
N PRO A 260 4.07 -21.93 20.83
CA PRO A 260 4.99 -22.79 21.59
C PRO A 260 6.41 -22.21 21.57
N ARG A 261 6.94 -21.83 22.73
CA ARG A 261 8.28 -21.18 22.84
C ARG A 261 9.45 -22.12 22.53
N ASP A 262 9.23 -23.43 22.61
CA ASP A 262 10.20 -24.47 22.25
C ASP A 262 10.19 -24.82 20.76
N ALA A 263 9.31 -24.19 19.96
CA ALA A 263 9.31 -24.33 18.51
C ALA A 263 10.53 -23.64 17.90
N ALA A 264 11.22 -24.32 16.98
CA ALA A 264 12.26 -23.69 16.18
C ALA A 264 11.68 -22.74 15.12
N ALA A 265 10.49 -23.07 14.60
CA ALA A 265 9.75 -22.27 13.65
C ALA A 265 8.25 -22.55 13.71
N ALA A 266 7.44 -21.55 13.35
CA ALA A 266 6.02 -21.69 13.11
C ALA A 266 5.65 -21.13 11.72
N LEU A 267 4.73 -21.80 11.04
CA LEU A 267 4.20 -21.38 9.75
C LEU A 267 2.69 -21.11 9.88
N LEU A 268 2.29 -19.87 9.59
CA LEU A 268 0.88 -19.48 9.48
C LEU A 268 0.48 -19.55 8.01
N ILE A 269 -0.41 -20.48 7.69
CA ILE A 269 -0.88 -20.72 6.33
C ILE A 269 -2.34 -20.34 6.27
N GLU A 270 -2.68 -19.33 5.48
CA GLU A 270 -4.07 -18.94 5.23
C GLU A 270 -4.52 -19.47 3.87
N LEU A 271 -5.66 -20.15 3.85
CA LEU A 271 -6.36 -20.56 2.65
C LEU A 271 -7.64 -19.75 2.53
N ASP A 272 -7.93 -19.26 1.33
CA ASP A 272 -9.20 -18.61 1.04
C ASP A 272 -9.78 -19.04 -0.31
N GLY A 273 -11.10 -18.92 -0.47
CA GLY A 273 -11.76 -19.28 -1.72
C GLY A 273 -13.22 -19.68 -1.55
N LEU A 274 -13.63 -20.70 -2.31
CA LEU A 274 -14.98 -21.26 -2.23
C LEU A 274 -15.14 -22.05 -0.94
N ALA A 275 -16.32 -21.95 -0.32
CA ALA A 275 -16.62 -22.73 0.88
C ALA A 275 -16.61 -24.24 0.59
N VAL A 276 -17.06 -24.62 -0.62
CA VAL A 276 -16.95 -25.99 -1.09
C VAL A 276 -15.49 -26.34 -1.39
N GLY A 277 -14.97 -27.37 -0.73
CA GLY A 277 -13.61 -27.86 -0.92
C GLY A 277 -12.55 -27.22 -0.01
N MET A 278 -12.89 -26.21 0.80
CA MET A 278 -11.95 -25.58 1.74
C MET A 278 -11.34 -26.59 2.72
N GLU A 279 -12.17 -27.49 3.27
CA GLU A 279 -11.69 -28.51 4.21
C GLU A 279 -10.68 -29.47 3.55
N ALA A 280 -11.00 -29.97 2.36
CA ALA A 280 -10.12 -30.85 1.59
C ALA A 280 -8.81 -30.15 1.19
N GLN A 281 -8.85 -28.84 0.90
CA GLN A 281 -7.62 -28.07 0.65
C GLN A 281 -6.77 -27.95 1.91
N ALA A 282 -7.37 -27.68 3.07
CA ALA A 282 -6.66 -27.61 4.34
C ALA A 282 -6.04 -28.95 4.74
N GLU A 283 -6.74 -30.07 4.53
CA GLU A 283 -6.19 -31.41 4.76
C GLU A 283 -4.96 -31.69 3.88
N ARG A 284 -4.98 -31.26 2.61
CA ARG A 284 -3.84 -31.41 1.69
C ARG A 284 -2.62 -30.56 2.07
N VAL A 285 -2.81 -29.48 2.81
CA VAL A 285 -1.71 -28.66 3.37
C VAL A 285 -1.06 -29.36 4.56
N ILE A 286 -1.83 -30.15 5.32
CA ILE A 286 -1.34 -30.86 6.52
C ILE A 286 -0.62 -32.17 6.16
N GLN A 287 -1.00 -32.83 5.06
CA GLN A 287 -0.32 -34.01 4.51
C GLN A 287 1.03 -33.64 3.90
#